data_AF-A0A950W1J0-F1
#
_entry.id   AF-A0A950W1J0-F1
#
_cell.length_a   1.000
_cell.length_b   1.000
_cell.length_c   1.000
_cell.angle_alpha   90.00
_cell.angle_beta   90.00
_cell.angle_gamma   90.00
#
_symmetry.space_group_name_H-M   'P 1'
#
loop_
_entity.id
_entity.type
_entity.pdbx_description
1 polymer ?
#
loop_
_entity_poly.entity_id
_entity_poly.type
_entity_poly.pdbx_seq_one_letter_code
_entity_poly.pdbx_strand_id
1 'polypeptide(L)'
;MIIDNDTQAVAEIGVRLIDDAYLAWLAAETDSELALRAWSADLSGSRSGAYSAYRAALDREEAAARDLERLSELARTCNFVLSGHGNSAEGVS
;
A
#
# COMPACT_ATOMS: atom_id res chain seq x y z
N MET A 1 -13.81 -16.87 27.00
CA MET A 1 -13.71 -16.19 25.71
C MET A 1 -12.22 -15.96 25.45
N ILE A 2 -11.57 -16.93 24.81
CA ILE A 2 -10.17 -16.78 24.37
C ILE A 2 -10.31 -16.22 22.95
N ILE A 3 -10.00 -14.94 22.76
CA ILE A 3 -9.72 -14.45 21.42
C ILE A 3 -8.45 -15.21 21.01
N ASP A 4 -8.53 -16.02 19.95
CA ASP A 4 -7.44 -16.87 19.52
C ASP A 4 -6.19 -16.01 19.29
N ASN A 5 -5.11 -16.28 20.01
CA ASN A 5 -3.85 -15.53 19.93
C ASN A 5 -3.34 -15.43 18.48
N ASP A 6 -3.65 -16.42 17.67
CA ASP A 6 -3.32 -16.50 16.24
C ASP A 6 -4.09 -15.46 15.41
N THR A 7 -5.35 -15.16 15.75
CA THR A 7 -6.14 -14.14 15.06
C THR A 7 -5.65 -12.73 15.34
N GLN A 8 -5.16 -12.48 16.56
CA GLN A 8 -4.57 -11.20 16.93
C GLN A 8 -3.21 -10.99 16.25
N ALA A 9 -2.36 -12.01 16.20
CA ALA A 9 -1.08 -11.94 15.51
C ALA A 9 -1.23 -11.66 14.01
N VAL A 10 -2.21 -12.29 13.35
CA VAL A 10 -2.51 -12.05 11.93
C VAL A 10 -2.99 -10.62 11.68
N ALA A 11 -3.82 -10.07 12.58
CA ALA A 11 -4.27 -8.68 12.48
C ALA A 11 -3.10 -7.68 12.62
N GLU A 12 -2.21 -7.91 13.59
CA GLU A 12 -1.02 -7.07 13.80
C GLU A 12 -0.06 -7.11 12.61
N ILE A 13 0.14 -8.29 12.00
CA ILE A 13 0.92 -8.41 10.76
C ILE A 13 0.27 -7.64 9.61
N GLY A 14 -1.07 -7.72 9.49
CA GLY A 14 -1.81 -7.00 8.45
C GLY A 14 -1.67 -5.48 8.57
N VAL A 15 -1.76 -4.93 9.78
CA VAL A 15 -1.55 -3.50 10.03
C VAL A 15 -0.15 -3.07 9.62
N ARG A 16 0.88 -3.80 10.05
CA ARG A 16 2.26 -3.49 9.72
C ARG A 16 2.54 -3.54 8.21
N LEU A 17 1.96 -4.51 7.50
CA LEU A 17 2.11 -4.60 6.04
C LEU A 17 1.47 -3.40 5.32
N ILE A 18 0.32 -2.90 5.81
CA ILE A 18 -0.32 -1.70 5.26
C ILE A 18 0.53 -0.46 5.54
N ASP A 19 1.02 -0.31 6.77
CA ASP A 19 1.88 0.82 7.15
C ASP A 19 3.17 0.83 6.31
N ASP A 20 3.82 -0.31 6.14
CA ASP A 20 5.02 -0.46 5.31
C ASP A 20 4.73 -0.13 3.84
N ALA A 21 3.59 -0.60 3.29
CA ALA A 21 3.18 -0.29 1.93
C ALA A 21 2.85 1.20 1.75
N TYR A 22 2.24 1.83 2.75
CA TYR A 22 1.96 3.26 2.74
C TYR A 22 3.24 4.09 2.75
N LEU A 23 4.20 3.74 3.60
CA LEU A 23 5.51 4.39 3.63
C LEU A 23 6.29 4.20 2.32
N ALA A 24 6.20 3.01 1.70
CA ALA A 24 6.82 2.74 0.41
C ALA A 24 6.19 3.60 -0.71
N TRP A 25 4.87 3.75 -0.73
CA TRP A 25 4.19 4.63 -1.67
C TRP A 25 4.58 6.09 -1.47
N LEU A 26 4.57 6.59 -0.22
CA LEU A 26 4.95 7.97 0.10
C LEU A 26 6.40 8.30 -0.31
N ALA A 27 7.32 7.35 -0.12
CA ALA A 27 8.70 7.49 -0.57
C ALA A 27 8.78 7.57 -2.10
N ALA A 28 8.03 6.72 -2.81
CA ALA A 28 8.01 6.71 -4.27
C ALA A 28 7.36 7.98 -4.87
N GLU A 29 6.30 8.51 -4.24
CA GLU A 29 5.70 9.81 -4.58
C GLU A 29 6.73 10.95 -4.41
N THR A 30 7.46 10.95 -3.30
CA THR A 30 8.51 11.95 -3.06
C THR A 30 9.59 11.88 -4.14
N ASP A 31 10.04 10.67 -4.50
CA ASP A 31 11.03 10.45 -5.55
C ASP A 31 10.52 10.90 -6.93
N SER A 32 9.25 10.65 -7.25
CA SER A 32 8.65 11.05 -8.53
C SER A 32 8.54 12.57 -8.65
N GLU A 33 8.14 13.26 -7.58
CA GLU A 33 8.14 14.71 -7.51
C GLU A 33 9.54 15.31 -7.69
N LEU A 34 10.54 14.75 -7.02
CA LEU A 34 11.92 15.23 -7.14
C LEU A 34 12.45 15.05 -8.57
N ALA A 35 12.17 13.91 -9.19
CA ALA A 35 12.56 13.65 -10.57
C ALA A 35 11.83 14.57 -11.57
N LEU A 36 10.54 14.87 -11.33
CA LEU A 36 9.77 15.83 -12.12
C LEU A 36 10.39 17.23 -12.06
N ARG A 37 10.72 17.70 -10.85
CA ARG A 37 11.36 19.00 -10.63
C ARG A 37 12.71 19.05 -11.33
N ALA A 38 13.53 18.01 -11.20
CA ALA A 38 14.83 17.91 -11.88
C ALA A 38 14.69 17.97 -13.41
N TRP A 39 13.75 17.22 -14.00
CA TRP A 39 13.48 17.28 -15.44
C TRP A 39 12.97 18.66 -15.89
N SER A 40 12.13 19.32 -15.10
CA SER A 40 11.61 20.65 -15.42
C SER A 40 12.68 21.75 -15.37
N ALA A 41 13.67 21.60 -14.48
CA ALA A 41 14.76 22.55 -14.29
C ALA A 41 15.93 22.33 -15.25
N ASP A 42 16.01 21.17 -15.91
CA ASP A 42 17.08 20.86 -16.86
C ASP A 42 16.91 21.66 -18.16
N LEU A 43 17.72 22.71 -18.29
CA LEU A 43 17.85 23.54 -19.48
C LEU A 43 18.87 22.99 -20.49
N SER A 44 19.53 21.88 -20.16
CA SER A 44 20.58 21.28 -20.99
C SER A 44 20.03 20.23 -21.97
N GLY A 45 20.83 19.89 -22.99
CA GLY A 45 20.51 18.83 -23.95
C GLY A 45 20.38 17.41 -23.37
N SER A 46 20.53 17.24 -22.05
CA SER A 46 20.39 15.95 -21.33
C SER A 46 18.95 15.66 -20.87
N ARG A 47 17.98 16.48 -21.29
CA ARG A 47 16.57 16.39 -20.90
C ARG A 47 15.92 15.02 -21.11
N SER A 48 16.44 14.18 -22.01
CA SER A 48 15.93 12.81 -22.20
C SER A 48 16.29 11.88 -21.05
N GLY A 49 17.46 12.04 -20.41
CA GLY A 49 17.88 11.25 -19.25
C GLY A 49 17.11 11.63 -17.99
N ALA A 50 16.86 12.93 -17.77
CA ALA A 50 16.02 13.39 -16.68
C ALA A 50 14.55 12.95 -16.86
N TYR A 51 14.05 12.96 -18.11
CA TYR A 51 12.71 12.45 -18.43
C TYR A 51 12.57 10.95 -18.18
N SER A 52 13.56 10.13 -18.59
CA SER A 52 13.52 8.68 -18.35
C SER A 52 13.60 8.36 -16.85
N ALA A 53 14.41 9.11 -16.09
CA ALA A 53 14.46 8.99 -14.63
C ALA A 53 13.12 9.33 -13.97
N TYR A 54 12.46 10.42 -14.41
CA TYR A 54 11.11 10.76 -13.95
C TYR A 54 10.09 9.67 -14.26
N ARG A 55 10.09 9.14 -15.49
CA ARG A 55 9.20 8.02 -15.88
C ARG A 55 9.41 6.80 -14.99
N ALA A 56 10.66 6.42 -14.75
CA ALA A 56 10.96 5.28 -13.88
C ALA A 56 10.53 5.51 -12.42
N ALA A 57 10.63 6.73 -11.92
CA ALA A 57 10.14 7.08 -10.58
C ALA A 57 8.60 7.00 -10.51
N LEU A 58 7.91 7.50 -11.52
CA LEU A 58 6.45 7.41 -11.62
C LEU A 58 5.96 5.96 -11.73
N ASP A 59 6.65 5.11 -12.50
CA ASP A 59 6.32 3.69 -12.61
C ASP A 59 6.47 2.97 -11.24
N ARG A 60 7.45 3.38 -10.41
CA ARG A 60 7.62 2.86 -9.04
C ARG A 60 6.52 3.34 -8.09
N GLU A 61 6.12 4.61 -8.20
CA GLU A 61 5.00 5.16 -7.43
C GLU A 61 3.70 4.41 -7.74
N GLU A 62 3.40 4.19 -9.02
CA GLU A 62 2.21 3.47 -9.45
C GLU A 62 2.22 2.01 -8.95
N ALA A 63 3.39 1.35 -9.00
CA ALA A 63 3.54 0.01 -8.45
C ALA A 63 3.24 -0.02 -6.94
N ALA A 64 3.81 0.90 -6.17
CA ALA A 64 3.60 0.99 -4.73
C ALA A 64 2.13 1.31 -4.38
N ALA A 65 1.48 2.18 -5.16
CA ALA A 65 0.06 2.49 -4.99
C ALA A 65 -0.84 1.25 -5.18
N ARG A 66 -0.56 0.44 -6.20
CA ARG A 66 -1.30 -0.81 -6.47
C ARG A 66 -1.10 -1.84 -5.35
N ASP A 67 0.11 -1.92 -4.80
CA ASP A 67 0.39 -2.82 -3.68
C ASP A 67 -0.35 -2.38 -2.40
N LEU A 68 -0.36 -1.08 -2.11
CA LEU A 68 -1.13 -0.51 -1.00
C LEU A 68 -2.65 -0.73 -1.15
N GLU A 69 -3.19 -0.52 -2.36
CA GLU A 69 -4.60 -0.77 -2.66
C GLU A 69 -4.95 -2.24 -2.43
N ARG A 70 -4.17 -3.16 -3.00
CA ARG A 70 -4.37 -4.61 -2.83
C ARG A 70 -4.32 -5.02 -1.36
N LEU A 71 -3.34 -4.54 -0.58
CA LEU A 71 -3.23 -4.86 0.83
C LEU A 71 -4.41 -4.30 1.64
N SER A 72 -4.87 -3.11 1.31
CA SER A 72 -6.05 -2.49 1.92
C SER A 72 -7.33 -3.29 1.65
N GLU A 73 -7.51 -3.79 0.43
CA GLU A 73 -8.64 -4.64 0.06
C GLU A 73 -8.61 -6.00 0.77
N LEU A 74 -7.42 -6.62 0.85
CA LEU A 74 -7.24 -7.87 1.60
C LEU A 74 -7.59 -7.69 3.07
N ALA A 75 -7.10 -6.62 3.71
CA ALA A 75 -7.42 -6.35 5.11
C ALA A 75 -8.92 -6.09 5.35
N ARG A 76 -9.59 -5.35 4.45
CA ARG A 76 -11.05 -5.17 4.52
C ARG A 76 -11.78 -6.50 4.40
N THR A 77 -11.35 -7.37 3.50
CA THR A 77 -11.95 -8.69 3.28
C THR A 77 -11.75 -9.60 4.48
N CYS A 78 -10.54 -9.65 5.05
CA CYS A 78 -10.25 -10.40 6.27
C CYS A 78 -11.10 -9.91 7.45
N ASN A 79 -11.24 -8.59 7.62
CA ASN A 79 -12.09 -8.03 8.67
C ASN A 79 -13.57 -8.44 8.51
N PHE A 80 -14.10 -8.44 7.28
CA PHE A 80 -15.46 -8.90 6.98
C PHE A 80 -15.65 -10.39 7.31
N VAL A 81 -14.71 -11.25 6.91
CA VAL A 81 -14.78 -12.71 7.17
C VAL A 81 -14.71 -13.03 8.67
N LEU A 82 -13.81 -12.35 9.39
CA LEU A 82 -13.67 -12.51 10.85
C LEU A 82 -14.90 -11.99 11.61
N SER A 83 -15.52 -10.92 11.13
CA SER A 83 -16.76 -10.37 11.72
C SER A 83 -17.99 -11.22 11.40
N GLY A 84 -18.02 -11.87 10.23
CA GLY A 84 -19.14 -12.71 9.77
C GLY A 84 -19.26 -14.07 10.47
N HIS A 85 -18.15 -14.62 10.99
CA HIS A 85 -18.16 -15.89 11.75
C HIS A 85 -18.74 -15.77 13.18
N GLY A 86 -18.96 -14.55 13.68
CA GLY A 86 -19.50 -14.31 15.03
C GLY A 86 -21.02 -14.42 15.18
N ASN A 87 -21.79 -14.52 14.09
CA ASN A 87 -23.26 -14.36 14.12
C ASN A 87 -24.08 -15.61 13.77
N SER A 88 -23.46 -16.80 13.66
CA SER A 88 -24.15 -18.01 13.19
C SER A 88 -24.54 -19.02 14.28
N ALA A 89 -24.47 -18.65 15.58
CA ALA A 89 -24.69 -19.59 16.69
C ALA A 89 -25.89 -19.32 17.61
N GLU A 90 -26.72 -18.30 17.38
CA GLU A 90 -27.94 -18.10 18.19
C GLU A 90 -29.18 -17.91 17.32
N GLY A 91 -29.92 -19.00 17.14
CA GLY A 91 -31.17 -18.99 16.38
C GLY A 91 -31.82 -20.35 16.24
N VAL A 92 -31.79 -21.19 17.28
CA VAL A 92 -32.70 -22.34 17.41
C VAL A 92 -33.41 -22.23 18.75
N SER A 93 -34.64 -21.73 18.71
CA SER A 93 -35.75 -22.10 19.59
C SER A 93 -37.06 -21.71 18.91
#